data_AF-A0A6A8LMS7-F1
#
_entry.id   AF-A0A6A8LMS7-F1
#
_cell.length_a   1.000
_cell.length_b   1.000
_cell.length_c   1.000
_cell.angle_alpha   90.00
_cell.angle_beta   90.00
_cell.angle_gamma   90.00
#
_symmetry.space_group_name_H-M   'P 1'
#
loop_
_entity.id
_entity.type
_entity.pdbx_description
1 polymer ?
#
loop_
_entity_poly.entity_id
_entity_poly.type
_entity_poly.pdbx_seq_one_letter_code
_entity_poly.pdbx_strand_id
1 'polypeptide(L)' 'MTEKRKKLLDKLSNYHMVPGHGPDLSKMTDSQLEKQLEIYESLFRLAFSEKNEEEDEDI' A
#
# COMPACT_ATOMS: atom_id res chain seq x y z
N MET A 1 -1.20 -21.35 9.23
CA MET A 1 -1.44 -20.08 8.50
C MET A 1 -2.77 -20.19 7.77
N THR A 2 -3.66 -19.21 7.89
CA THR A 2 -5.00 -19.26 7.28
C THR A 2 -4.95 -18.88 5.79
N GLU A 3 -5.94 -19.33 5.00
CA GLU A 3 -6.07 -18.93 3.59
C GLU A 3 -6.27 -17.42 3.43
N LYS A 4 -6.97 -16.79 4.37
CA LYS A 4 -7.11 -15.32 4.44
C LYS A 4 -5.73 -14.65 4.57
N ARG A 5 -4.92 -15.10 5.52
CA ARG A 5 -3.58 -14.53 5.76
C ARG A 5 -2.65 -14.70 4.57
N LYS A 6 -2.70 -15.87 3.91
CA LYS A 6 -1.92 -16.10 2.67
C LYS A 6 -2.29 -15.08 1.59
N LYS A 7 -3.59 -14.88 1.33
CA LYS A 7 -4.06 -13.90 0.33
C LYS A 7 -3.64 -12.47 0.65
N LEU A 8 -3.67 -12.08 1.92
CA LEU A 8 -3.24 -10.74 2.33
C LEU A 8 -1.74 -10.52 2.10
N LEU A 9 -0.91 -11.47 2.49
CA LEU A 9 0.54 -11.38 2.30
C LEU A 9 0.94 -11.46 0.83
N ASP A 10 0.26 -12.28 0.04
CA ASP A 10 0.44 -12.35 -1.41
C ASP A 10 0.18 -10.98 -2.06
N LYS A 11 -0.96 -10.34 -1.74
CA LYS A 11 -1.25 -8.99 -2.22
C LYS A 11 -0.23 -7.96 -1.75
N LEU A 12 0.12 -7.98 -0.47
CA LEU A 12 1.10 -7.06 0.13
C LEU A 12 2.50 -7.22 -0.48
N SER A 13 2.84 -8.41 -0.99
CA SER A 13 4.14 -8.66 -1.62
C SER A 13 4.38 -7.86 -2.90
N ASN A 14 3.32 -7.34 -3.53
CA ASN A 14 3.41 -6.44 -4.69
C ASN A 14 3.90 -5.03 -4.31
N TYR A 15 3.89 -4.67 -3.03
CA TYR A 15 4.36 -3.38 -2.55
C TYR A 15 5.76 -3.51 -1.97
N HIS A 16 6.76 -3.18 -2.79
CA HIS A 16 8.15 -3.21 -2.38
C HIS A 16 8.54 -1.91 -1.68
N MET A 17 9.01 -2.03 -0.45
CA MET A 17 9.67 -0.96 0.27
C MET A 17 11.18 -1.15 0.22
N VAL A 18 11.90 -0.04 0.37
CA VAL A 18 13.36 -0.05 0.47
C VAL A 18 13.79 -0.96 1.63
N PRO A 19 14.86 -1.78 1.48
CA PRO A 19 15.32 -2.64 2.56
C PRO A 19 15.56 -1.86 3.86
N GLY A 20 15.08 -2.41 4.98
CA GLY A 20 15.13 -1.74 6.30
C GLY A 20 14.10 -0.63 6.50
N HIS A 21 13.27 -0.33 5.48
CA HIS A 21 12.14 0.57 5.57
C HIS A 21 10.85 -0.23 5.38
N GLY A 22 9.83 0.13 6.17
CA GLY A 22 8.51 -0.48 6.08
C GLY A 22 8.15 -1.38 7.25
N PRO A 23 6.87 -1.74 7.35
CA PRO A 23 6.36 -2.57 8.44
C PRO A 23 6.84 -4.01 8.32
N ASP A 24 7.15 -4.62 9.47
CA ASP A 24 7.39 -6.05 9.58
C ASP A 24 6.06 -6.82 9.52
N LEU A 25 5.65 -7.20 8.30
CA LEU A 25 4.38 -7.90 8.04
C LEU A 25 4.27 -9.23 8.79
N SER A 26 5.38 -9.86 9.16
CA SER A 26 5.38 -11.12 9.89
C SER A 26 4.79 -10.98 11.30
N LYS A 27 4.90 -9.79 11.90
CA LYS A 27 4.44 -9.47 13.25
C LYS A 27 3.02 -8.90 13.30
N MET A 28 2.38 -8.69 12.15
CA MET A 28 1.03 -8.12 12.07
C MET A 28 -0.07 -9.18 12.21
N THR A 29 -1.16 -8.82 12.88
CA THR A 29 -2.41 -9.59 12.86
C THR A 29 -3.08 -9.51 11.49
N ASP A 30 -4.04 -10.40 11.21
CA ASP A 30 -4.77 -10.38 9.93
C ASP A 30 -5.50 -9.04 9.70
N SER A 31 -6.03 -8.40 10.76
CA SER A 31 -6.67 -7.08 10.66
C SER A 31 -5.68 -5.94 10.38
N GLN A 32 -4.47 -6.03 10.95
CA GLN A 32 -3.40 -5.07 10.66
C GLN A 32 -2.91 -5.21 9.21
N LEU A 33 -2.82 -6.44 8.69
CA LEU A 33 -2.48 -6.69 7.29
C LEU A 33 -3.56 -6.14 6.34
N GLU A 34 -4.84 -6.26 6.68
CA GLU A 34 -5.94 -5.65 5.90
C GLU A 34 -5.81 -4.13 5.84
N LYS A 35 -5.62 -3.49 6.99
CA LYS A 35 -5.42 -2.03 7.07
C LYS A 35 -4.17 -1.58 6.31
N GLN A 36 -3.09 -2.35 6.40
CA GLN A 36 -1.84 -2.04 5.70
C GLN A 36 -2.03 -2.09 4.18
N LEU A 37 -2.76 -3.09 3.69
CA LEU A 37 -3.07 -3.24 2.28
C LEU A 37 -3.96 -2.08 1.78
N GLU A 38 -4.97 -1.69 2.55
CA GLU A 38 -5.82 -0.53 2.24
C GLU A 38 -5.00 0.75 2.09
N ILE A 39 -4.08 1.02 3.03
CA ILE A 39 -3.18 2.18 2.97
C ILE A 39 -2.36 2.17 1.68
N TYR A 40 -1.76 1.03 1.33
CA TYR A 40 -0.94 0.92 0.12
C TYR A 40 -1.74 1.10 -1.16
N GLU A 41 -2.94 0.51 -1.24
CA GLU A 41 -3.84 0.71 -2.39
C GLU A 41 -4.27 2.18 -2.51
N SER A 42 -4.57 2.85 -1.40
CA SER A 42 -4.93 4.28 -1.41
C SER A 42 -3.77 5.17 -1.83
N LEU A 43 -2.54 4.91 -1.34
CA LEU A 43 -1.35 5.65 -1.74
C LEU A 43 -1.02 5.45 -3.22
N PHE A 44 -1.13 4.21 -3.70
CA PHE A 44 -0.94 3.90 -5.12
C PHE A 44 -1.97 4.63 -5.97
N ARG A 45 -3.27 4.53 -5.62
CA ARG A 45 -4.33 5.28 -6.34
C ARG A 45 -4.07 6.77 -6.32
N LEU A 46 -3.64 7.36 -5.20
CA LEU A 46 -3.35 8.79 -5.12
C LEU A 46 -2.17 9.19 -6.01
N ALA A 47 -1.12 8.38 -6.06
CA ALA A 47 0.09 8.65 -6.85
C ALA A 47 -0.14 8.50 -8.36
N PHE A 48 -1.04 7.61 -8.77
CA PHE A 48 -1.33 7.31 -10.17
C PHE A 48 -2.71 7.81 -10.65
N SER A 49 -3.52 8.39 -9.77
CA SER A 49 -4.69 9.16 -10.16
C SER A 49 -4.15 10.43 -10.80
N GLU A 50 -4.35 10.56 -12.12
CA GLU A 50 -4.09 11.79 -12.84
C GLU A 50 -4.73 12.95 -12.07
N LYS A 51 -3.89 13.75 -11.41
CA LYS A 51 -4.30 15.07 -10.99
C LYS A 51 -4.55 15.85 -12.27
N ASN A 52 -5.80 15.93 -12.69
CA ASN A 52 -6.30 17.12 -13.37
C ASN A 52 -6.27 18.27 -12.35
N GLU A 53 -5.07 18.72 -12.00
CA GLU A 53 -4.88 20.01 -11.32
C GLU A 53 -4.19 20.90 -12.34
N GLU A 54 -4.95 21.91 -12.74
CA GLU A 54 -4.68 22.93 -13.74
C GLU A 54 -3.30 23.56 -13.56
N GLU A 55 -2.65 23.81 -14.69
CA GLU A 55 -1.52 24.71 -14.79
C GLU A 55 -1.97 26.11 -14.34
N ASP A 56 -1.77 26.46 -13.07
CA ASP A 56 -1.69 27.86 -12.68
C ASP A 56 -0.35 28.41 -13.20
N GLU A 57 -0.34 28.79 -14.49
CA GLU A 57 0.65 29.68 -15.08
C GLU A 57 0.48 31.09 -14.49
N ASP A 58 1.24 31.39 -13.44
CA ASP A 58 1.61 32.78 -13.09
C ASP A 58 3.02 33.07 -13.66
N ILE A 59 3.08 33.57 -14.90
CA ILE A 59 4.22 34.37 -15.46
C ILE A 59 3.70 35.51 -16.32
#